data_AF-A0A957SQ57-F1
#
_entry.id   AF-A0A957SQ57-F1
#
_cell.length_a   1.000
_cell.length_b   1.000
_cell.length_c   1.000
_cell.angle_alpha   90.00
_cell.angle_beta   90.00
_cell.angle_gamma   90.00
#
_symmetry.space_group_name_H-M   'P 1'
#
loop_
_entity.id
_entity.type
_entity.pdbx_description
1 polymer ?
#
loop_
_entity_poly.entity_id
_entity_poly.type
_entity_poly.pdbx_seq_one_letter_code
_entity_poly.pdbx_strand_id
1 'polypeptide(L)'
;SRHTTSISHAAVQLAHQTVGSLEQKQVLIVGSGEMARLAAQSLQRYNTQLTIVNRTPARGQELANAVGATAAPLADLPTLLCAADVVFTATSAPGIIVDAADVANVMAQRPQRPLLLVDIAVPRNVDSDVARVAGVTRLDVDDLRAVVDESYAQRQAEVPKVQTIVAQELEHLLHWLREREIIPALVALREHTRLIADEELARAKQRIANLHPEVAPEIEETMDKLVHRLVNKLLHEPTIRLKEQAVKGEAVRYTQLLNEVFG
;
A
#
# COMPACT_ATOMS: atom_id res chain seq x y z
N SER A 1 0.16 -2.75 -0.85
CA SER A 1 0.56 -3.94 -1.62
C SER A 1 0.59 -3.62 -3.11
N ARG A 2 1.75 -3.22 -3.66
CA ARG A 2 1.91 -3.08 -5.12
C ARG A 2 2.36 -4.45 -5.66
N HIS A 3 1.63 -4.94 -6.65
CA HIS A 3 1.83 -6.17 -7.42
C HIS A 3 1.21 -7.44 -6.82
N THR A 4 -0.01 -7.76 -7.27
CA THR A 4 -0.45 -9.14 -7.46
C THR A 4 0.62 -9.88 -8.27
N THR A 5 1.17 -10.96 -7.74
CA THR A 5 2.21 -11.76 -8.42
C THR A 5 1.57 -12.42 -9.65
N SER A 6 1.58 -11.74 -10.79
CA SER A 6 1.20 -12.37 -12.05
C SER A 6 2.27 -13.41 -12.40
N ILE A 7 1.87 -14.47 -13.11
CA ILE A 7 2.78 -15.52 -13.57
C ILE A 7 3.94 -14.89 -14.37
N SER A 8 3.68 -13.84 -15.15
CA SER A 8 4.72 -13.08 -15.88
C SER A 8 5.75 -12.42 -14.96
N HIS A 9 5.33 -11.89 -13.80
CA HIS A 9 6.25 -11.29 -12.85
C HIS A 9 7.14 -12.35 -12.18
N ALA A 10 6.52 -13.46 -11.75
CA ALA A 10 7.25 -14.60 -11.21
C ALA A 10 8.24 -15.20 -12.23
N ALA A 11 7.84 -15.27 -13.51
CA ALA A 11 8.72 -15.68 -14.60
C ALA A 11 9.99 -14.85 -14.71
N VAL A 12 9.83 -13.53 -14.69
CA VAL A 12 10.97 -12.61 -14.79
C VAL A 12 11.87 -12.71 -13.55
N GLN A 13 11.29 -12.88 -12.36
CA GLN A 13 12.05 -13.07 -11.12
C GLN A 13 12.84 -14.39 -11.11
N LEU A 14 12.20 -15.49 -11.48
CA LEU A 14 12.86 -16.80 -11.56
C LEU A 14 13.94 -16.79 -12.64
N ALA A 15 13.69 -16.14 -13.77
CA ALA A 15 14.71 -15.96 -14.80
C ALA A 15 15.93 -15.21 -14.27
N HIS A 16 15.72 -14.10 -13.55
CA HIS A 16 16.80 -13.35 -12.90
C HIS A 16 17.62 -14.20 -11.94
N GLN A 17 16.98 -15.00 -11.10
CA GLN A 17 17.67 -15.90 -10.17
C GLN A 17 18.46 -16.98 -10.92
N THR A 18 17.88 -17.56 -11.97
CA THR A 18 18.48 -18.65 -12.76
C THR A 18 19.73 -18.20 -13.50
N VAL A 19 19.73 -16.98 -14.06
CA VAL A 19 20.90 -16.42 -14.76
C VAL A 19 21.79 -15.55 -13.87
N GLY A 20 21.48 -15.46 -12.57
CA GLY A 20 22.17 -14.63 -11.57
C GLY A 20 21.79 -13.15 -11.61
N SER A 21 21.85 -12.52 -12.81
CA SER A 21 21.41 -11.15 -13.04
C SER A 21 20.99 -10.94 -14.49
N LEU A 22 19.91 -10.17 -14.69
CA LEU A 22 19.43 -9.75 -16.01
C LEU A 22 20.12 -8.47 -16.53
N GLU A 23 20.98 -7.84 -15.73
CA GLU A 23 21.68 -6.63 -16.18
C GLU A 23 22.51 -6.90 -17.43
N GLN A 24 22.33 -6.04 -18.44
CA GLN A 24 23.00 -6.07 -19.74
C GLN A 24 22.77 -7.36 -20.56
N LYS A 25 21.89 -8.25 -20.10
CA LYS A 25 21.53 -9.48 -20.83
C LYS A 25 20.67 -9.18 -22.05
N GLN A 26 20.82 -10.00 -23.08
CA GLN A 26 19.94 -9.97 -24.24
C GLN A 26 18.69 -10.79 -23.96
N VAL A 27 17.54 -10.12 -23.91
CA VAL A 27 16.26 -10.74 -23.56
C VAL A 27 15.30 -10.64 -24.73
N LEU A 28 14.72 -11.77 -25.11
CA LEU A 28 13.66 -11.82 -26.11
C LEU A 28 12.31 -12.06 -25.44
N ILE A 29 11.27 -11.38 -25.90
CA ILE A 29 9.87 -11.76 -25.65
C ILE A 29 9.23 -12.13 -26.98
N VAL A 30 8.82 -13.38 -27.13
CA VAL A 30 8.03 -13.86 -28.27
C VAL A 30 6.56 -13.72 -27.92
N GLY A 31 5.90 -12.75 -28.56
CA GLY A 31 4.49 -12.43 -28.36
C GLY A 31 4.22 -10.97 -28.01
N SER A 32 2.94 -10.61 -28.03
CA SER A 32 2.44 -9.25 -27.74
C SER A 32 1.13 -9.26 -26.94
N GLY A 33 0.72 -10.43 -26.46
CA GLY A 33 -0.47 -10.58 -25.61
C GLY A 33 -0.23 -10.05 -24.20
N GLU A 34 -1.26 -10.12 -23.36
CA GLU A 34 -1.22 -9.55 -22.01
C GLU A 34 -0.06 -10.07 -21.16
N MET A 35 0.20 -11.38 -21.21
CA MET A 35 1.31 -12.00 -20.49
C MET A 35 2.68 -11.48 -20.96
N ALA A 36 2.84 -11.22 -22.27
CA ALA A 36 4.03 -10.62 -22.85
C ALA A 36 4.20 -9.17 -22.37
N ARG A 37 3.11 -8.39 -22.29
CA ARG A 37 3.14 -7.01 -21.77
C ARG A 37 3.55 -6.96 -20.30
N LEU A 38 2.97 -7.82 -19.47
CA LEU A 38 3.31 -7.90 -18.05
C LEU A 38 4.76 -8.34 -17.83
N ALA A 39 5.27 -9.27 -18.65
CA ALA A 39 6.68 -9.66 -18.60
C ALA A 39 7.58 -8.49 -19.02
N ALA A 40 7.26 -7.79 -20.11
CA ALA A 40 8.00 -6.63 -20.59
C ALA A 40 8.04 -5.50 -19.55
N GLN A 41 6.89 -5.15 -18.95
CA GLN A 41 6.81 -4.18 -17.85
C GLN A 41 7.63 -4.62 -16.63
N SER A 42 7.59 -5.91 -16.30
CA SER A 42 8.40 -6.44 -15.20
C SER A 42 9.89 -6.34 -15.48
N LEU A 43 10.33 -6.52 -16.74
CA LEU A 43 11.73 -6.41 -17.14
C LEU A 43 12.26 -4.97 -17.08
N GLN A 44 11.43 -3.94 -17.16
CA GLN A 44 11.87 -2.53 -17.09
C GLN A 44 12.60 -2.16 -15.79
N ARG A 45 12.47 -2.98 -14.73
CA ARG A 45 13.22 -2.80 -13.49
C ARG A 45 14.71 -3.21 -13.61
N TYR A 46 15.07 -3.89 -14.69
CA TYR A 46 16.42 -4.35 -14.98
C TYR A 46 16.93 -3.65 -16.25
N ASN A 47 18.23 -3.41 -16.31
CA ASN A 47 18.87 -2.80 -17.49
C ASN A 47 19.17 -3.85 -18.58
N THR A 48 18.12 -4.44 -19.17
CA THR A 48 18.24 -5.49 -20.21
C THR A 48 18.23 -4.91 -21.63
N GLN A 49 18.88 -5.60 -22.57
CA GLN A 49 18.66 -5.38 -24.00
C GLN A 49 17.42 -6.18 -24.44
N LEU A 50 16.24 -5.56 -24.37
CA LEU A 50 14.96 -6.21 -24.65
C LEU A 50 14.55 -6.08 -26.13
N THR A 51 14.23 -7.21 -26.75
CA THR A 51 13.65 -7.30 -28.11
C THR A 51 12.30 -8.01 -28.06
N ILE A 52 11.26 -7.38 -28.61
CA ILE A 52 9.92 -7.97 -28.78
C ILE A 52 9.82 -8.62 -30.16
N VAL A 53 9.71 -9.93 -30.19
CA VAL A 53 9.56 -10.72 -31.40
C VAL A 53 8.08 -11.07 -31.59
N ASN A 54 7.49 -10.72 -32.73
CA ASN A 54 6.07 -10.96 -32.94
C ASN A 54 5.71 -11.32 -34.39
N ARG A 55 4.68 -12.15 -34.56
CA ARG A 55 4.17 -12.54 -35.89
C ARG A 55 3.57 -11.36 -36.64
N THR A 56 2.87 -10.47 -35.93
CA THR A 56 2.30 -9.24 -36.48
C THR A 56 3.21 -8.07 -36.11
N PRO A 57 4.02 -7.52 -37.04
CA PRO A 57 5.03 -6.52 -36.72
C PRO A 57 4.46 -5.30 -35.97
N ALA A 58 3.29 -4.80 -36.40
CA ALA A 58 2.63 -3.65 -35.76
C ALA A 58 2.38 -3.83 -34.25
N ARG A 59 1.91 -5.01 -33.83
CA ARG A 59 1.66 -5.32 -32.41
C ARG A 59 2.95 -5.48 -31.60
N GLY A 60 4.01 -6.01 -32.23
CA GLY A 60 5.33 -6.10 -31.61
C GLY A 60 5.93 -4.71 -31.39
N GLN A 61 5.82 -3.84 -32.40
CA GLN A 61 6.30 -2.46 -32.35
C GLN A 61 5.54 -1.63 -31.29
N GLU A 62 4.23 -1.80 -31.18
CA GLU A 62 3.41 -1.13 -30.16
C GLU A 62 3.91 -1.45 -28.75
N LEU A 63 4.08 -2.74 -28.45
CA LEU A 63 4.61 -3.17 -27.15
C LEU A 63 6.04 -2.68 -26.93
N ALA A 64 6.91 -2.81 -27.94
CA ALA A 64 8.29 -2.36 -27.84
C ALA A 64 8.38 -0.86 -27.51
N ASN A 65 7.60 -0.02 -28.20
CA ASN A 65 7.52 1.42 -27.93
C ASN A 65 7.05 1.72 -26.51
N ALA A 66 6.06 0.97 -26.01
CA ALA A 66 5.51 1.18 -24.67
C ALA A 66 6.54 0.94 -23.55
N VAL A 67 7.54 0.09 -23.80
CA VAL A 67 8.57 -0.26 -22.79
C VAL A 67 9.98 0.22 -23.12
N GLY A 68 10.19 0.89 -24.25
CA GLY A 68 11.51 1.33 -24.72
C GLY A 68 12.41 0.19 -25.23
N ALA A 69 11.81 -0.87 -25.79
CA ALA A 69 12.50 -2.02 -26.36
C ALA A 69 12.63 -1.91 -27.89
N THR A 70 13.37 -2.84 -28.49
CA THR A 70 13.39 -3.04 -29.96
C THR A 70 12.30 -4.02 -30.36
N ALA A 71 11.84 -3.97 -31.61
CA ALA A 71 10.91 -4.95 -32.17
C ALA A 71 11.57 -5.68 -33.36
N ALA A 72 11.25 -6.96 -33.50
CA ALA A 72 11.71 -7.77 -34.62
C ALA A 72 10.59 -8.71 -35.13
N PRO A 73 10.57 -9.04 -36.44
CA PRO A 73 9.63 -10.00 -36.98
C PRO A 73 9.94 -11.42 -36.49
N LEU A 74 8.91 -12.26 -36.39
CA LEU A 74 9.07 -13.66 -35.96
C LEU A 74 10.04 -14.47 -36.86
N ALA A 75 10.17 -14.10 -38.14
CA ALA A 75 11.10 -14.74 -39.06
C ALA A 75 12.58 -14.63 -38.65
N ASP A 76 12.93 -13.59 -37.88
CA ASP A 76 14.31 -13.37 -37.42
C ASP A 76 14.63 -14.13 -36.12
N LEU A 77 13.64 -14.84 -35.56
CA LEU A 77 13.79 -15.55 -34.28
C LEU A 77 15.01 -16.49 -34.24
N PRO A 78 15.31 -17.33 -35.24
CA PRO A 78 16.48 -18.20 -35.19
C PRO A 78 17.80 -17.44 -35.03
N THR A 79 17.95 -16.31 -35.73
CA THR A 79 19.14 -15.46 -35.63
C THR A 79 19.23 -14.77 -34.27
N LEU A 80 18.11 -14.27 -33.76
CA LEU A 80 18.04 -13.63 -32.44
C LEU A 80 18.32 -14.63 -31.31
N LEU A 81 17.88 -15.88 -31.46
CA LEU A 81 18.16 -16.97 -30.52
C LEU A 81 19.65 -17.25 -30.39
N CYS A 82 20.48 -17.01 -31.41
CA CYS A 82 21.95 -17.15 -31.28
C CYS A 82 22.56 -16.11 -30.33
N ALA A 83 21.92 -14.93 -30.21
CA ALA A 83 22.44 -13.83 -29.42
C ALA A 83 21.80 -13.72 -28.02
N ALA A 84 20.56 -14.21 -27.84
CA ALA A 84 19.79 -14.09 -26.62
C ALA A 84 20.36 -14.86 -25.42
N ASP A 85 20.30 -14.31 -24.22
CA ASP A 85 20.59 -15.05 -22.99
C ASP A 85 19.31 -15.64 -22.38
N VAL A 86 18.19 -14.93 -22.51
CA VAL A 86 16.87 -15.33 -21.98
C VAL A 86 15.78 -15.09 -23.02
N VAL A 87 14.85 -16.03 -23.14
CA VAL A 87 13.70 -15.93 -24.05
C VAL A 87 12.43 -16.26 -23.30
N PHE A 88 11.49 -15.33 -23.31
CA PHE A 88 10.14 -15.55 -22.82
C PHE A 88 9.22 -15.83 -24.00
N THR A 89 8.42 -16.89 -23.92
CA THR A 89 7.34 -17.13 -24.89
C THR A 89 5.99 -16.91 -24.21
N ALA A 90 5.17 -16.07 -24.80
CA ALA A 90 3.89 -15.65 -24.24
C ALA A 90 2.90 -15.32 -25.37
N THR A 91 2.72 -16.28 -26.28
CA THR A 91 1.80 -16.14 -27.41
C THR A 91 0.54 -16.97 -27.20
N SER A 92 -0.53 -16.62 -27.92
CA SER A 92 -1.73 -17.44 -28.07
C SER A 92 -1.71 -18.30 -29.34
N ALA A 93 -0.52 -18.48 -29.95
CA ALA A 93 -0.41 -19.28 -31.16
C ALA A 93 -0.75 -20.75 -30.86
N PRO A 94 -1.52 -21.41 -31.73
CA PRO A 94 -1.62 -22.86 -31.68
C PRO A 94 -0.29 -23.47 -32.13
N GLY A 95 0.35 -24.25 -31.25
CA GLY A 95 1.51 -25.07 -31.58
C GLY A 95 2.85 -24.56 -31.04
N ILE A 96 3.90 -25.31 -31.39
CA ILE A 96 5.29 -25.04 -31.01
C ILE A 96 5.85 -23.96 -31.94
N ILE A 97 6.47 -22.94 -31.35
CA ILE A 97 7.20 -21.85 -32.00
C ILE A 97 8.70 -22.06 -31.89
N VAL A 98 9.15 -22.64 -30.78
CA VAL A 98 10.57 -22.94 -30.52
C VAL A 98 10.72 -24.45 -30.39
N ASP A 99 11.18 -25.10 -31.45
CA ASP A 99 11.40 -26.55 -31.48
C ASP A 99 12.81 -26.95 -31.07
N ALA A 100 12.97 -28.22 -30.69
CA ALA A 100 14.24 -28.75 -30.20
C ALA A 100 15.35 -28.82 -31.26
N ALA A 101 15.01 -29.01 -32.54
CA ALA A 101 16.00 -29.09 -33.61
C ALA A 101 16.58 -27.71 -33.93
N ASP A 102 15.73 -26.67 -34.00
CA ASP A 102 16.15 -25.29 -34.17
C ASP A 102 17.01 -24.83 -33.00
N VAL A 103 16.61 -25.15 -31.76
CA VAL A 103 17.42 -24.84 -30.57
C VAL A 103 18.75 -25.57 -30.58
N ALA A 104 18.80 -26.85 -31.01
CA ALA A 104 20.06 -27.58 -31.13
C ALA A 104 21.00 -26.95 -32.17
N ASN A 105 20.47 -26.52 -33.33
CA ASN A 105 21.22 -25.81 -34.36
C ASN A 105 21.73 -24.46 -33.88
N VAL A 106 20.93 -23.74 -33.11
CA VAL A 106 21.34 -22.49 -32.44
C VAL A 106 22.47 -22.78 -31.46
N MET A 107 22.31 -23.75 -30.56
CA MET A 107 23.30 -24.07 -29.52
C MET A 107 24.64 -24.52 -30.09
N ALA A 108 24.66 -25.19 -31.24
CA ALA A 108 25.88 -25.53 -31.97
C ALA A 108 26.71 -24.28 -32.37
N GLN A 109 26.06 -23.12 -32.56
CA GLN A 109 26.71 -21.85 -32.91
C GLN A 109 27.12 -21.03 -31.66
N ARG A 110 26.71 -21.46 -30.45
CA ARG A 110 26.93 -20.74 -29.18
C ARG A 110 27.35 -21.65 -28.01
N PRO A 111 28.35 -22.54 -28.17
CA PRO A 111 28.63 -23.64 -27.23
C PRO A 111 28.98 -23.23 -25.79
N GLN A 112 29.38 -21.97 -25.54
CA GLN A 112 29.73 -21.45 -24.21
C GLN A 112 28.72 -20.44 -23.65
N ARG A 113 27.57 -20.26 -24.32
CA ARG A 113 26.56 -19.29 -23.91
C ARG A 113 25.26 -20.02 -23.60
N PRO A 114 24.97 -20.31 -22.32
CA PRO A 114 23.73 -20.99 -21.96
C PRO A 114 22.51 -20.17 -22.38
N LEU A 115 21.40 -20.85 -22.65
CA LEU A 115 20.13 -20.24 -23.06
C LEU A 115 19.05 -20.61 -22.06
N LEU A 116 18.38 -19.60 -21.49
CA LEU A 116 17.19 -19.81 -20.68
C LEU A 116 15.93 -19.58 -21.50
N LEU A 117 15.09 -20.61 -21.62
CA LEU A 117 13.77 -20.54 -22.24
C LEU A 117 12.70 -20.56 -21.15
N VAL A 118 11.82 -19.57 -21.14
CA VAL A 118 10.71 -19.45 -20.19
C VAL A 118 9.41 -19.46 -20.96
N ASP A 119 8.66 -20.55 -20.86
CA ASP A 119 7.39 -20.74 -21.54
C ASP A 119 6.22 -20.39 -20.62
N ILE A 120 5.60 -19.25 -20.89
CA ILE A 120 4.43 -18.74 -20.16
C ILE A 120 3.17 -18.85 -21.04
N ALA A 121 3.22 -19.60 -22.14
CA ALA A 121 2.10 -19.80 -23.05
C ALA A 121 1.26 -21.03 -22.66
N VAL A 122 -0.05 -20.93 -22.84
CA VAL A 122 -0.99 -22.04 -22.69
C VAL A 122 -1.96 -22.03 -23.89
N PRO A 123 -1.89 -23.01 -24.81
CA PRO A 123 -0.98 -24.15 -24.86
C PRO A 123 0.50 -23.76 -25.05
N ARG A 124 1.41 -24.66 -24.66
CA ARG A 124 2.87 -24.42 -24.68
C ARG A 124 3.38 -24.02 -26.06
N ASN A 125 4.35 -23.11 -26.12
CA ASN A 125 4.99 -22.67 -27.36
C ASN A 125 6.41 -23.23 -27.54
N VAL A 126 6.99 -23.82 -26.50
CA VAL A 126 8.32 -24.42 -26.54
C VAL A 126 8.18 -25.93 -26.48
N ASP A 127 8.88 -26.64 -27.37
CA ASP A 127 8.94 -28.10 -27.32
C ASP A 127 9.53 -28.56 -25.98
N SER A 128 8.96 -29.60 -25.37
CA SER A 128 9.49 -30.18 -24.14
C SER A 128 10.89 -30.77 -24.33
N ASP A 129 11.20 -31.25 -25.54
CA ASP A 129 12.50 -31.88 -25.82
C ASP A 129 13.67 -30.88 -25.87
N VAL A 130 13.43 -29.57 -25.89
CA VAL A 130 14.50 -28.55 -25.77
C VAL A 130 15.31 -28.70 -24.48
N ALA A 131 14.69 -29.24 -23.42
CA ALA A 131 15.36 -29.45 -22.13
C ALA A 131 16.48 -30.51 -22.21
N ARG A 132 16.50 -31.33 -23.28
CA ARG A 132 17.57 -32.31 -23.54
C ARG A 132 18.76 -31.70 -24.30
N VAL A 133 18.63 -30.49 -24.82
CA VAL A 133 19.71 -29.80 -25.54
C VAL A 133 20.73 -29.26 -24.54
N ALA A 134 22.00 -29.62 -24.72
CA ALA A 134 23.06 -29.18 -23.84
C ALA A 134 23.18 -27.65 -23.79
N GLY A 135 23.29 -27.10 -22.57
CA GLY A 135 23.39 -25.65 -22.35
C GLY A 135 22.05 -24.91 -22.39
N VAL A 136 20.92 -25.61 -22.49
CA VAL A 136 19.57 -25.02 -22.43
C VAL A 136 18.92 -25.33 -21.10
N THR A 137 18.31 -24.33 -20.48
CA THR A 137 17.39 -24.50 -19.35
C THR A 137 16.00 -24.10 -19.81
N ARG A 138 15.00 -24.95 -19.55
CA ARG A 138 13.60 -24.65 -19.84
C ARG A 138 12.84 -24.51 -18.53
N LEU A 139 12.05 -23.45 -18.42
CA LEU A 139 11.09 -23.21 -17.35
C LEU A 139 9.70 -23.12 -17.97
N ASP A 140 8.70 -23.72 -17.35
CA ASP A 140 7.31 -23.60 -17.78
C ASP A 140 6.40 -23.05 -16.68
N VAL A 141 5.11 -22.90 -16.99
CA VAL A 141 4.11 -22.36 -16.08
C VAL A 141 4.03 -23.12 -14.75
N ASP A 142 4.30 -24.43 -14.72
CA ASP A 142 4.24 -25.21 -13.50
C ASP A 142 5.46 -24.94 -12.61
N ASP A 143 6.66 -24.78 -13.18
CA ASP A 143 7.85 -24.32 -12.45
C ASP A 143 7.62 -22.94 -11.82
N LEU A 144 6.90 -22.06 -12.51
CA LEU A 144 6.58 -20.71 -12.04
C LEU A 144 5.59 -20.71 -10.87
N ARG A 145 4.68 -21.68 -10.80
CA ARG A 145 3.71 -21.80 -9.70
C ARG A 145 4.40 -22.04 -8.37
N ALA A 146 5.43 -22.88 -8.33
CA ALA A 146 6.19 -23.16 -7.11
C ALA A 146 6.79 -21.88 -6.48
N VAL A 147 7.29 -20.96 -7.31
CA VAL A 147 7.86 -19.68 -6.85
C VAL A 147 6.79 -18.70 -6.35
N VAL A 148 5.62 -18.70 -7.00
CA VAL A 148 4.47 -17.91 -6.56
C VAL A 148 3.98 -18.38 -5.19
N ASP A 149 3.96 -19.69 -4.95
CA ASP A 149 3.55 -20.29 -3.68
C ASP A 149 4.51 -19.94 -2.54
N GLU A 150 5.83 -19.97 -2.77
CA GLU A 150 6.82 -19.52 -1.80
C GLU A 150 6.65 -18.02 -1.46
N SER A 151 6.45 -17.19 -2.50
CA SER A 151 6.20 -15.75 -2.33
C SER A 151 4.87 -15.45 -1.61
N TYR A 152 3.90 -16.37 -1.71
CA TYR A 152 2.64 -16.28 -0.99
C TYR A 152 2.84 -16.62 0.50
N ALA A 153 3.60 -17.67 0.80
CA ALA A 153 3.94 -18.06 2.17
C ALA A 153 4.71 -16.96 2.92
N GLN A 154 5.70 -16.34 2.28
CA GLN A 154 6.44 -15.20 2.85
C GLN A 154 5.52 -14.01 3.17
N ARG A 155 4.54 -13.71 2.31
CA ARG A 155 3.56 -12.64 2.57
C ARG A 155 2.61 -12.97 3.72
N GLN A 156 2.18 -14.23 3.85
CA GLN A 156 1.36 -14.64 4.99
C GLN A 156 2.10 -14.46 6.32
N ALA A 157 3.42 -14.68 6.34
CA ALA A 157 4.24 -14.47 7.54
C ALA A 157 4.32 -12.99 7.99
N GLU A 158 4.06 -12.03 7.09
CA GLU A 158 4.03 -10.60 7.42
C GLU A 158 2.67 -10.12 7.94
N VAL A 159 1.59 -10.89 7.73
CA VAL A 159 0.23 -10.52 8.17
C VAL A 159 0.15 -10.25 9.68
N PRO A 160 0.72 -11.09 10.58
CA PRO A 160 0.68 -10.82 12.01
C PRO A 160 1.34 -9.50 12.42
N LYS A 161 2.41 -9.08 11.72
CA LYS A 161 3.09 -7.81 11.97
C LYS A 161 2.19 -6.62 11.60
N VAL A 162 1.53 -6.70 10.45
CA VAL A 162 0.57 -5.68 10.02
C VAL A 162 -0.62 -5.60 10.97
N GLN A 163 -1.15 -6.74 11.42
CA GLN A 163 -2.23 -6.78 12.42
C GLN A 163 -1.83 -6.11 13.74
N THR A 164 -0.57 -6.29 14.16
CA THR A 164 -0.04 -5.62 15.36
C THR A 164 -0.04 -4.10 15.21
N ILE A 165 0.41 -3.58 14.07
CA ILE A 165 0.41 -2.14 13.78
C ILE A 165 -1.03 -1.61 13.78
N VAL A 166 -1.96 -2.31 13.12
CA VAL A 166 -3.37 -1.90 13.08
C VAL A 166 -4.00 -1.88 14.48
N ALA A 167 -3.69 -2.86 15.32
CA ALA A 167 -4.19 -2.91 16.68
C ALA A 167 -3.69 -1.72 17.52
N GLN A 168 -2.42 -1.36 17.40
CA GLN A 168 -1.83 -0.22 18.10
C GLN A 168 -2.47 1.11 17.65
N GLU A 169 -2.63 1.32 16.34
CA GLU A 169 -3.27 2.53 15.82
C GLU A 169 -4.75 2.61 16.18
N LEU A 170 -5.45 1.48 16.23
CA LEU A 170 -6.83 1.43 16.70
C LEU A 170 -6.92 1.83 18.18
N GLU A 171 -6.00 1.36 19.02
CA GLU A 171 -5.96 1.75 20.43
C GLU A 171 -5.73 3.25 20.59
N HIS A 172 -4.80 3.83 19.84
CA HIS A 172 -4.56 5.28 19.81
C HIS A 172 -5.79 6.07 19.36
N LEU A 173 -6.48 5.63 18.30
CA LEU A 173 -7.69 6.27 17.80
C LEU A 173 -8.82 6.22 18.84
N LEU A 174 -9.05 5.06 19.45
CA LEU A 174 -10.08 4.90 20.47
C LEU A 174 -9.77 5.76 21.70
N HIS A 175 -8.50 5.89 22.08
CA HIS A 175 -8.07 6.81 23.13
C HIS A 175 -8.41 8.26 22.79
N TRP A 176 -8.05 8.71 21.58
CA TRP A 176 -8.33 10.06 21.11
C TRP A 176 -9.83 10.37 21.02
N LEU A 177 -10.66 9.40 20.62
CA LEU A 177 -12.12 9.57 20.59
C LEU A 177 -12.72 9.75 21.99
N ARG A 178 -12.28 8.95 22.97
CA ARG A 178 -12.75 9.06 24.37
C ARG A 178 -12.44 10.41 25.01
N GLU A 179 -11.29 11.01 24.72
CA GLU A 179 -10.96 12.36 25.18
C GLU A 179 -11.97 13.41 24.69
N ARG A 180 -12.57 13.21 23.51
CA ARG A 180 -13.51 14.15 22.91
C ARG A 180 -14.94 13.98 23.40
N GLU A 181 -15.33 12.79 23.86
CA GLU A 181 -16.68 12.50 24.36
C GLU A 181 -17.04 13.32 25.61
N ILE A 182 -16.06 13.73 26.42
CA ILE A 182 -16.32 14.50 27.64
C ILE A 182 -16.41 16.01 27.42
N ILE A 183 -15.99 16.51 26.24
CA ILE A 183 -15.98 17.94 25.93
C ILE A 183 -17.38 18.57 26.05
N PRO A 184 -18.47 17.98 25.50
CA PRO A 184 -19.81 18.55 25.63
C PRO A 184 -20.27 18.68 27.08
N ALA A 185 -19.99 17.68 27.93
CA ALA A 185 -20.35 17.72 29.34
C ALA A 185 -19.57 18.80 30.12
N LEU A 186 -18.29 19.01 29.78
CA LEU A 186 -17.49 20.11 30.35
C LEU A 186 -18.01 21.49 29.95
N VAL A 187 -18.48 21.64 28.72
CA VAL A 187 -19.11 22.88 28.25
C VAL A 187 -20.40 23.13 29.03
N ALA A 188 -21.28 22.12 29.14
CA ALA A 188 -22.53 22.22 29.88
C ALA A 188 -22.31 22.60 31.36
N LEU A 189 -21.34 21.97 32.04
CA LEU A 189 -20.99 22.29 33.42
C LEU A 189 -20.55 23.75 33.60
N ARG A 190 -19.72 24.25 32.68
CA ARG A 190 -19.22 25.63 32.70
C ARG A 190 -20.34 26.63 32.48
N GLU A 191 -21.22 26.35 31.51
CA GLU A 191 -22.37 27.20 31.21
C GLU A 191 -23.34 27.24 32.39
N HIS A 192 -23.70 26.09 32.95
CA HIS A 192 -24.59 26.00 34.11
C HIS A 192 -24.06 26.76 35.33
N THR A 193 -22.78 26.56 35.67
CA THR A 193 -22.13 27.27 36.80
C THR A 193 -22.12 28.78 36.57
N ARG A 194 -21.87 29.22 35.34
CA ARG A 194 -21.84 30.64 34.99
C ARG A 194 -23.23 31.27 35.06
N LEU A 195 -24.26 30.57 34.58
CA LEU A 195 -25.65 31.05 34.68
C LEU A 195 -26.04 31.34 36.13
N ILE A 196 -25.77 30.40 37.05
CA ILE A 196 -26.03 30.60 38.49
C ILE A 196 -25.25 31.80 39.03
N ALA A 197 -23.96 31.90 38.69
CA ALA A 197 -23.11 33.00 39.16
C ALA A 197 -23.58 34.37 38.64
N ASP A 198 -23.98 34.45 37.38
CA ASP A 198 -24.45 35.67 36.73
C ASP A 198 -25.81 36.11 37.32
N GLU A 199 -26.72 35.17 37.63
CA GLU A 199 -27.98 35.45 38.31
C GLU A 199 -27.78 36.03 39.72
N GLU A 200 -26.94 35.40 40.54
CA GLU A 200 -26.66 35.87 41.90
C GLU A 200 -25.93 37.21 41.89
N LEU A 201 -25.02 37.40 40.94
CA LEU A 201 -24.33 38.67 40.75
C LEU A 201 -25.31 39.78 40.36
N ALA A 202 -26.23 39.53 39.42
CA ALA A 202 -27.25 40.50 39.04
C ALA A 202 -28.13 40.91 40.22
N ARG A 203 -28.58 39.95 41.05
CA ARG A 203 -29.35 40.21 42.27
C ARG A 203 -28.57 41.12 43.24
N ALA A 204 -27.28 40.83 43.45
CA ALA A 204 -26.43 41.61 44.34
C ALA A 204 -26.17 43.04 43.81
N LYS A 205 -25.88 43.18 42.51
CA LYS A 205 -25.68 44.48 41.86
C LYS A 205 -26.93 45.36 41.96
N GLN A 206 -28.10 44.82 41.65
CA GLN A 206 -29.37 45.55 41.75
C GLN A 206 -29.63 46.08 43.17
N ARG A 207 -29.31 45.27 44.19
CA ARG A 207 -29.48 45.68 45.59
C ARG A 207 -28.52 46.81 45.98
N ILE A 208 -27.28 46.79 45.49
CA ILE A 208 -26.29 47.85 45.75
C ILE A 208 -26.67 49.13 45.01
N ALA A 209 -27.09 49.04 43.75
CA ALA A 209 -27.57 50.19 42.98
C ALA A 209 -28.75 50.91 43.67
N ASN A 210 -29.66 50.15 44.29
CA ASN A 210 -30.80 50.71 45.03
C ASN A 210 -30.42 51.38 46.36
N LEU A 211 -29.39 50.87 47.06
CA LEU A 211 -29.00 51.37 48.40
C LEU A 211 -27.93 52.47 48.33
N HIS A 212 -27.01 52.37 47.37
CA HIS A 212 -25.81 53.19 47.26
C HIS A 212 -25.48 53.52 45.79
N PRO A 213 -26.31 54.33 45.11
CA PRO A 213 -26.17 54.60 43.67
C PRO A 213 -24.86 55.29 43.30
N GLU A 214 -24.27 56.07 44.21
CA GLU A 214 -23.06 56.88 43.94
C GLU A 214 -21.77 56.05 43.83
N VAL A 215 -21.73 54.88 44.48
CA VAL A 215 -20.58 53.97 44.48
C VAL A 215 -20.84 52.68 43.72
N ALA A 216 -22.06 52.48 43.22
CA ALA A 216 -22.47 51.27 42.52
C ALA A 216 -21.56 50.91 41.33
N PRO A 217 -21.16 51.84 40.43
CA PRO A 217 -20.34 51.47 39.26
C PRO A 217 -18.97 50.85 39.62
N GLU A 218 -18.30 51.38 40.65
CA GLU A 218 -16.98 50.89 41.10
C GLU A 218 -17.08 49.53 41.80
N ILE A 219 -18.15 49.35 42.59
CA ILE A 219 -18.41 48.08 43.28
C ILE A 219 -18.82 46.99 42.28
N GLU A 220 -19.64 47.33 41.28
CA GLU A 220 -20.06 46.39 40.23
C GLU A 220 -18.87 45.79 39.47
N GLU A 221 -17.91 46.62 39.04
CA GLU A 221 -16.71 46.16 38.34
C GLU A 221 -15.86 45.23 39.23
N THR A 222 -15.73 45.56 40.51
CA THR A 222 -14.99 44.75 41.47
C THR A 222 -15.67 43.40 41.71
N MET A 223 -17.01 43.38 41.77
CA MET A 223 -17.80 42.17 41.93
C MET A 223 -17.74 41.27 40.70
N ASP A 224 -17.80 41.83 39.48
CA ASP A 224 -17.62 41.06 38.23
C ASP A 224 -16.27 40.33 38.24
N LYS A 225 -15.19 41.06 38.57
CA LYS A 225 -13.84 40.48 38.66
C LYS A 225 -13.73 39.43 39.76
N LEU A 226 -14.44 39.59 40.88
CA LEU A 226 -14.43 38.62 41.98
C LEU A 226 -15.15 37.33 41.58
N VAL A 227 -16.39 37.44 41.08
CA VAL A 227 -17.22 36.29 40.69
C VAL A 227 -16.56 35.53 39.54
N HIS A 228 -16.04 36.23 38.53
CA HIS A 228 -15.32 35.59 37.43
C HIS A 228 -14.10 34.79 37.92
N ARG A 229 -13.29 35.35 38.83
CA ARG A 229 -12.15 34.64 39.43
C ARG A 229 -12.59 33.43 40.26
N LEU A 230 -13.69 33.56 41.01
CA LEU A 230 -14.21 32.48 41.84
C LEU A 230 -14.69 31.30 40.98
N VAL A 231 -15.50 31.57 39.96
CA VAL A 231 -16.00 30.54 39.03
C VAL A 231 -14.84 29.84 38.33
N ASN A 232 -13.86 30.58 37.80
CA ASN A 232 -12.69 29.99 37.16
C ASN A 232 -11.89 29.10 38.12
N LYS A 233 -11.71 29.54 39.38
CA LYS A 233 -10.97 28.78 40.40
C LYS A 233 -11.71 27.52 40.83
N LEU A 234 -13.03 27.57 40.97
CA LEU A 234 -13.87 26.43 41.31
C LEU A 234 -13.91 25.38 40.17
N LEU A 235 -13.92 25.82 38.91
CA LEU A 235 -14.03 24.93 37.75
C LEU A 235 -12.69 24.38 37.24
N HIS A 236 -11.57 24.92 37.68
CA HIS A 236 -10.25 24.50 37.22
C HIS A 236 -9.95 23.03 37.53
N GLU A 237 -10.01 22.66 38.82
CA GLU A 237 -9.69 21.30 39.28
C GLU A 237 -10.70 20.24 38.76
N PRO A 238 -12.03 20.46 38.80
CA PRO A 238 -12.98 19.53 38.19
C PRO A 238 -12.75 19.34 36.69
N THR A 239 -12.44 20.41 35.94
CA THR A 239 -12.16 20.31 34.50
C THR A 239 -10.95 19.41 34.22
N ILE A 240 -9.88 19.55 35.00
CA ILE A 240 -8.67 18.75 34.84
C ILE A 240 -8.96 17.28 35.17
N ARG A 241 -9.57 17.01 36.33
CA ARG A 241 -9.87 15.63 36.75
C ARG A 241 -10.80 14.92 35.79
N LEU A 242 -11.82 15.59 35.26
CA LEU A 242 -12.73 15.00 34.28
C LEU A 242 -11.98 14.58 33.02
N LYS A 243 -11.11 15.44 32.48
CA LYS A 243 -10.27 15.11 31.32
C LYS A 243 -9.38 13.91 31.59
N GLU A 244 -8.70 13.87 32.74
CA GLU A 244 -7.82 12.75 33.12
C GLU A 244 -8.56 11.42 33.30
N GLN A 245 -9.82 11.43 33.74
CA GLN A 245 -10.61 10.22 33.91
C GLN A 245 -11.25 9.75 32.60
N ALA A 246 -11.57 10.66 31.67
CA ALA A 246 -12.02 10.29 30.33
C ALA A 246 -10.94 9.50 29.56
N VAL A 247 -9.68 9.92 29.71
CA VAL A 247 -8.47 9.26 29.19
C VAL A 247 -8.33 7.81 29.70
N LYS A 248 -8.80 7.52 30.93
CA LYS A 248 -8.73 6.20 31.57
C LYS A 248 -9.87 5.24 31.18
N GLY A 249 -10.75 5.63 30.25
CA GLY A 249 -11.82 4.77 29.74
C GLY A 249 -13.14 4.85 30.50
N GLU A 250 -13.28 5.74 31.48
CA GLU A 250 -14.53 5.93 32.23
C GLU A 250 -15.42 7.07 31.69
N ALA A 251 -15.12 7.60 30.49
CA ALA A 251 -15.78 8.80 29.93
C ALA A 251 -17.31 8.73 29.98
N VAL A 252 -17.91 7.60 29.60
CA VAL A 252 -19.37 7.37 29.61
C VAL A 252 -19.97 7.46 31.02
N ARG A 253 -19.27 6.93 32.02
CA ARG A 253 -19.71 6.96 33.42
C ARG A 253 -19.69 8.37 33.98
N TYR A 254 -18.68 9.16 33.60
CA TYR A 254 -18.53 10.54 34.05
C TYR A 254 -19.51 11.51 33.36
N THR A 255 -19.81 11.32 32.07
CA THR A 255 -20.84 12.12 31.40
C THR A 255 -22.22 11.83 32.00
N GLN A 256 -22.53 10.58 32.34
CA GLN A 256 -23.75 10.21 33.08
C GLN A 256 -23.81 10.86 34.46
N LEU A 257 -22.75 10.76 35.26
CA LEU A 257 -22.67 11.40 36.58
C LEU A 257 -22.82 12.93 36.51
N LEU A 258 -22.24 13.59 35.49
CA LEU A 258 -22.39 15.03 35.34
C LEU A 258 -23.83 15.42 35.00
N ASN A 259 -24.50 14.69 34.11
CA ASN A 259 -25.92 14.90 33.83
C ASN A 259 -26.76 14.61 35.09
N GLU A 260 -26.45 13.58 35.88
CA GLU A 260 -27.19 13.29 37.12
C GLU A 260 -27.02 14.37 38.19
N VAL A 261 -25.83 14.97 38.32
CA VAL A 261 -25.56 16.00 39.35
C VAL A 261 -26.04 17.39 38.93
N PHE A 262 -26.04 17.71 37.64
CA PHE A 262 -26.30 19.06 37.14
C PHE A 262 -27.50 19.20 36.19
N GLY A 263 -28.09 18.09 35.73
CA GLY A 263 -29.28 18.04 34.85
C GLY A 263 -28.98 17.55 33.43
#